data_AF-A0A392UDB7-F1
#
_entry.id   AF-A0A392UDB7-F1
#
_cell.length_a   1.000
_cell.length_b   1.000
_cell.length_c   1.000
_cell.angle_alpha   90.00
_cell.angle_beta   90.00
_cell.angle_gamma   90.00
#
_symmetry.space_group_name_H-M   'P 1'
#
loop_
_entity.id
_entity.type
_entity.pdbx_description
1 polymer ?
#
loop_
_entity_poly.entity_id
_entity_poly.type
_entity_poly.pdbx_seq_one_letter_code
_entity_poly.pdbx_strand_id
1 'polypeptide(L)' 'MSYDCPKKVDRCLNCGKLGHKTEACRGKVVCFNCGEEGHKSPTCKKPKKVMGK' A
#
# COMPACT_ATOMS: atom_id res chain seq x y z
N MET A 1 -8.27 -20.72 -24.85
CA MET A 1 -6.83 -20.39 -24.79
C MET A 1 -6.66 -19.20 -23.84
N SER A 2 -5.91 -19.44 -22.77
CA SER A 2 -5.27 -18.53 -21.81
C SER A 2 -6.00 -17.26 -21.31
N TYR A 3 -6.61 -17.42 -20.13
CA TYR A 3 -6.60 -16.54 -18.96
C TYR A 3 -5.78 -15.24 -19.08
N ASP A 4 -6.35 -14.17 -19.63
CA ASP A 4 -5.87 -12.83 -19.32
C ASP A 4 -6.35 -12.49 -17.90
N CYS A 5 -5.63 -13.03 -16.91
CA CYS A 5 -5.73 -12.56 -15.53
C CYS A 5 -5.36 -11.08 -15.59
N PRO A 6 -6.27 -10.14 -15.22
CA PRO A 6 -5.98 -8.72 -15.29
C PRO A 6 -4.70 -8.50 -14.51
N LYS A 7 -3.63 -8.08 -15.21
CA LYS A 7 -2.31 -7.85 -14.62
C LYS A 7 -2.56 -6.95 -13.42
N LYS A 8 -2.50 -7.52 -12.22
CA LYS A 8 -2.71 -6.80 -10.97
C LYS A 8 -1.61 -5.75 -10.95
N VAL A 9 -1.95 -4.53 -11.35
CA VAL A 9 -1.01 -3.42 -11.31
C VAL A 9 -0.59 -3.32 -9.86
N ASP A 10 0.66 -3.67 -9.59
CA ASP A 10 1.14 -3.76 -8.22
C ASP A 10 1.04 -2.38 -7.60
N ARG A 11 0.21 -2.29 -6.55
CA ARG A 11 0.04 -1.07 -5.78
C ARG A 11 1.08 -1.10 -4.70
N CYS A 12 1.99 -0.14 -4.75
CA CYS A 12 3.03 0.01 -3.77
C CYS A 12 2.42 0.14 -2.37
N LEU A 13 2.65 -0.86 -1.51
CA LEU A 13 2.29 -0.82 -0.08
C LEU A 13 3.24 0.03 0.77
N ASN A 14 4.13 0.80 0.13
CA ASN A 14 4.91 1.84 0.80
C ASN A 14 4.25 3.18 0.55
N CYS A 15 4.06 3.63 -0.68
CA CYS A 15 3.54 4.98 -0.96
C CYS A 15 2.11 5.02 -1.52
N GLY A 16 1.47 3.88 -1.74
CA GLY A 16 0.13 3.77 -2.32
C GLY A 16 0.06 3.96 -3.84
N LYS A 17 1.17 4.31 -4.51
CA LYS A 17 1.19 4.51 -5.97
C LYS A 17 1.22 3.21 -6.75
N LEU A 18 0.60 3.23 -7.91
CA LEU A 18 0.60 2.13 -8.89
C LEU A 18 1.83 2.22 -9.81
N GLY A 19 2.28 1.08 -10.32
CA GLY A 19 3.39 1.00 -11.30
C GLY A 19 4.73 0.62 -10.70
N HIS A 20 4.81 0.40 -9.39
CA HIS A 20 5.97 -0.20 -8.74
C HIS A 20 5.55 -0.93 -7.46
N LYS A 21 6.39 -1.91 -7.08
CA LYS A 21 6.27 -2.67 -5.84
C LYS A 21 6.95 -1.98 -4.67
N THR A 22 6.64 -2.40 -3.45
CA THR A 22 7.23 -1.90 -2.19
C THR A 22 8.75 -1.87 -2.20
N GLU A 23 9.38 -2.92 -2.71
CA GLU A 23 10.84 -3.06 -2.81
C GLU A 23 11.47 -2.12 -3.85
N ALA A 24 10.71 -1.70 -4.86
CA ALA A 24 11.14 -0.72 -5.87
C ALA A 24 10.74 0.72 -5.50
N CYS A 25 10.11 0.91 -4.33
CA CYS A 25 9.66 2.22 -3.89
C CYS A 25 10.83 3.06 -3.37
N ARG A 26 11.17 4.14 -4.08
CA ARG A 26 12.12 5.17 -3.61
C ARG A 26 11.48 6.23 -2.72
N GLY A 27 10.16 6.16 -2.51
CA GLY A 27 9.41 7.10 -1.68
C GLY A 27 9.43 6.73 -0.21
N LYS A 28 8.96 7.66 0.63
CA LYS A 28 8.73 7.38 2.05
C LYS A 28 7.55 6.44 2.20
N VAL A 29 7.61 5.61 3.24
CA VAL A 29 6.50 4.75 3.63
C VAL A 29 5.33 5.61 4.12
N VAL A 30 4.13 5.29 3.69
CA VAL A 30 2.87 5.95 4.01
C VAL A 30 2.00 4.93 4.70
N CYS A 31 1.40 5.37 5.79
CA CYS A 31 0.53 4.56 6.60
C CYS A 31 -0.83 4.42 5.92
N PHE A 32 -1.23 3.20 5.55
CA PHE A 32 -2.57 2.94 5.00
C PHE A 32 -3.67 3.06 6.05
N ASN A 33 -3.31 3.24 7.32
CA ASN A 33 -4.25 3.42 8.40
C ASN A 33 -4.63 4.88 8.64
N CYS A 34 -3.63 5.78 8.71
CA CYS A 34 -3.85 7.19 8.99
C CYS A 34 -3.51 8.13 7.83
N GLY A 35 -2.88 7.63 6.76
CA GLY A 35 -2.44 8.42 5.61
C GLY A 35 -1.11 9.17 5.81
N GLU A 36 -0.45 9.03 6.97
CA GLU A 36 0.78 9.76 7.27
C GLU A 36 2.03 9.01 6.77
N GLU A 37 3.01 9.77 6.31
CA GLU A 37 4.33 9.24 5.95
C GLU A 37 5.22 8.96 7.18
N GLY A 38 6.18 8.04 7.04
CA GLY A 38 7.16 7.67 8.06
C GLY A 38 6.89 6.35 8.78
N HIS A 39 5.70 5.75 8.66
CA HIS A 39 5.40 4.46 9.28
C HIS A 39 4.37 3.63 8.50
N LYS A 40 4.31 2.31 8.75
CA LYS A 40 3.33 1.38 8.16
C LYS A 40 2.11 1.24 9.07
N SER A 41 0.99 0.75 8.53
CA SER A 41 -0.21 0.40 9.31
C SER A 41 0.05 -0.46 10.56
N PRO A 42 0.89 -1.52 10.54
CA PRO A 42 1.22 -2.28 11.75
C PRO A 42 2.00 -1.49 12.80
N THR A 43 2.77 -0.48 12.40
CA THR A 43 3.55 0.39 13.30
C THR A 43 2.80 1.69 13.61
N CYS A 44 1.56 1.83 13.16
CA CYS A 44 0.76 3.02 13.37
C CYS A 44 0.26 3.05 14.81
N LYS A 45 0.54 4.17 15.50
CA LYS A 45 0.07 4.40 16.87
C LYS A 45 -1.40 4.85 16.94
N LYS A 46 -1.98 5.24 15.80
CA LYS A 46 -3.39 5.64 15.72
C LYS A 46 -4.28 4.39 15.75
N PRO A 47 -5.50 4.51 16.34
CA PRO A 47 -6.45 3.42 16.34
C PRO A 47 -6.76 3.02 14.90
N LYS A 48 -6.77 1.71 14.64
CA LYS A 48 -7.04 1.21 13.30
C LYS A 48 -8.43 1.70 12.88
N LYS A 49 -8.52 2.61 11.91
CA LYS A 49 -9.79 2.81 11.18
C LYS A 49 -10.14 1.48 10.55
N VAL A 50 -11.04 0.74 11.20
CA VAL A 50 -11.70 -0.43 10.63
C VAL A 50 -12.48 0.07 9.43
N MET A 51 -11.82 0.17 8.27
CA MET A 51 -12.53 0.24 6.99
C MET A 51 -13.07 -1.16 6.76
N GLY A 52 -14.12 -1.47 7.52
CA GLY A 52 -14.83 -2.72 7.48
C GLY A 52 -15.90 -2.67 6.41
N LYS A 53 -15.81 -3.67 5.52
CA LYS A 53 -16.76 -4.10 4.47
C LYS A 53 -16.67 -3.34 3.15
#